data_AF-A0A838RNV4-F1
#
_entry.id   AF-A0A838RNV4-F1
#
_cell.length_a   1.000
_cell.length_b   1.000
_cell.length_c   1.000
_cell.angle_alpha   90.00
_cell.angle_beta   90.00
_cell.angle_gamma   90.00
#
_symmetry.space_group_name_H-M   'P 1'
#
loop_
_entity.id
_entity.type
_entity.pdbx_description
1 polymer ?
#
loop_
_entity_poly.entity_id
_entity_poly.type
_entity_poly.pdbx_seq_one_letter_code
_entity_poly.pdbx_strand_id
1 'polypeptide(L)'
;MEDDSIREALLTVFSDTLRYQNMLCRYDSYALKIIDIFSVHGFPVSLLQCENALLGIPQVGSGGFRHFVEKYDRAKEYCERPFEIGLGSRRKKIYLAQESIGGCLVSQFPDVHAPKSAYLQAISAETLHLPDHTLDAVLT
;
A
#
# COMPACT_ATOMS: atom_id res chain seq x y z
N MET A 1 14.23 0.53 17.89
CA MET A 1 13.34 1.69 17.68
C MET A 1 13.49 2.28 16.28
N GLU A 2 14.64 2.81 15.87
CA GLU A 2 14.82 3.31 14.49
C GLU A 2 14.91 2.18 13.45
N ASP A 3 15.55 1.06 13.83
CA ASP A 3 15.68 -0.15 13.00
C ASP A 3 14.33 -0.82 12.68
N ASP A 4 13.38 -0.80 13.61
CA ASP A 4 12.06 -1.44 13.43
C ASP A 4 11.22 -0.72 12.37
N SER A 5 11.13 0.61 12.45
CA SER A 5 10.37 1.41 11.49
C SER A 5 10.93 1.26 10.06
N ILE A 6 12.26 1.29 9.93
CA ILE A 6 12.94 1.11 8.65
C ILE A 6 12.71 -0.31 8.13
N ARG A 7 12.81 -1.33 8.99
CA ARG A 7 12.54 -2.71 8.61
C ARG A 7 11.10 -2.88 8.11
N GLU A 8 10.09 -2.37 8.82
CA GLU A 8 8.69 -2.48 8.37
C GLU A 8 8.43 -1.69 7.07
N ALA A 9 9.07 -0.52 6.90
CA ALA A 9 9.03 0.22 5.65
C ALA A 9 9.63 -0.59 4.49
N LEU A 10 10.79 -1.21 4.70
CA LEU A 10 11.46 -2.06 3.71
C LEU A 10 10.65 -3.31 3.40
N LEU A 11 10.06 -3.97 4.40
CA LEU A 11 9.18 -5.12 4.21
C LEU A 11 7.96 -4.76 3.36
N THR A 12 7.36 -3.58 3.62
CA THR A 12 6.24 -3.06 2.83
C THR A 12 6.64 -2.81 1.38
N VAL A 13 7.75 -2.11 1.14
CA VAL A 13 8.28 -1.83 -0.20
C VAL A 13 8.66 -3.12 -0.94
N PHE A 14 9.29 -4.05 -0.24
CA PHE A 14 9.70 -5.34 -0.79
C PHE A 14 8.48 -6.17 -1.22
N SER A 15 7.45 -6.25 -0.37
CA SER A 15 6.18 -6.90 -0.70
C SER A 15 5.55 -6.31 -1.98
N ASP A 16 5.52 -4.98 -2.10
CA ASP A 16 5.01 -4.29 -3.30
C ASP A 16 5.83 -4.63 -4.56
N THR A 17 7.15 -4.79 -4.37
CA THR A 17 8.12 -5.10 -5.44
C THR A 17 7.94 -6.50 -6.02
N LEU A 18 7.59 -7.48 -5.19
CA LEU A 18 7.40 -8.88 -5.62
C LEU A 18 6.30 -9.05 -6.68
N ARG A 19 5.34 -8.13 -6.75
CA ARG A 19 4.31 -8.13 -7.80
C ARG A 19 4.87 -7.91 -9.21
N TYR A 20 6.07 -7.34 -9.33
CA TYR A 20 6.73 -7.03 -10.60
C TYR A 20 8.06 -7.77 -10.82
N GLN A 21 8.68 -8.28 -9.76
CA GLN A 21 9.95 -9.01 -9.80
C GLN A 21 9.72 -10.52 -9.85
N ASN A 22 9.05 -10.97 -10.92
CA ASN A 22 8.78 -12.37 -11.19
C ASN A 22 8.60 -12.60 -12.71
N MET A 23 8.75 -13.84 -13.17
CA MET A 23 8.62 -14.20 -14.59
C MET A 23 7.16 -14.35 -15.07
N LEU A 24 6.17 -14.14 -14.20
CA LEU A 24 4.75 -14.27 -14.52
C LEU A 24 4.12 -12.93 -14.93
N CYS A 25 4.86 -11.83 -14.76
CA CYS A 25 4.43 -10.52 -15.19
C CYS A 25 4.28 -10.46 -16.71
N ARG A 26 3.42 -9.55 -17.16
CA ARG A 26 3.19 -9.32 -18.59
C ARG A 26 4.00 -8.12 -19.05
N TYR A 27 4.46 -8.18 -20.30
CA TYR A 27 5.02 -7.04 -21.00
C TYR A 27 3.93 -6.34 -21.80
N ASP A 28 3.65 -5.09 -21.48
CA ASP A 28 2.79 -4.23 -22.28
C ASP A 28 3.60 -3.72 -23.47
N SER A 29 3.34 -4.27 -24.65
CA SER A 29 4.04 -3.90 -25.89
C SER A 29 3.64 -2.53 -26.43
N TYR A 30 2.54 -1.94 -25.96
CA TYR A 30 2.14 -0.59 -26.34
C TYR A 30 2.83 0.45 -25.44
N ALA A 31 2.82 0.23 -24.13
CA ALA A 31 3.47 1.11 -23.16
C ALA A 31 4.96 0.82 -22.96
N LEU A 32 5.48 -0.24 -23.60
CA LEU A 32 6.87 -0.70 -23.57
C LEU A 32 7.40 -0.93 -22.14
N LYS A 33 6.57 -1.50 -21.27
CA LYS A 33 6.89 -1.70 -19.85
C LYS A 33 6.25 -2.95 -19.27
N ILE A 34 6.82 -3.44 -18.18
CA ILE A 34 6.24 -4.54 -17.40
C ILE A 34 5.09 -4.02 -16.55
N ILE A 35 3.99 -4.78 -16.53
CA ILE A 35 2.80 -4.48 -15.74
C ILE A 35 2.66 -5.48 -14.59
N ASP A 36 1.97 -5.03 -13.53
CA ASP A 36 1.68 -5.82 -12.32
C ASP A 36 1.06 -7.19 -12.69
N ILE A 37 1.48 -8.25 -12.01
CA ILE A 37 0.89 -9.59 -12.16
C ILE A 37 -0.63 -9.59 -11.85
N PHE A 38 -1.10 -8.67 -11.00
CA PHE A 38 -2.50 -8.48 -10.63
C PHE A 38 -3.14 -7.24 -11.29
N SER A 39 -2.59 -6.78 -12.42
CA SER A 39 -3.09 -5.62 -13.17
C SER A 39 -4.51 -5.80 -13.76
N VAL A 40 -5.04 -7.02 -13.76
CA VAL A 40 -6.42 -7.32 -14.16
C VAL A 40 -7.05 -8.24 -13.14
N HIS A 41 -8.39 -8.35 -13.15
CA HIS A 41 -9.14 -9.25 -12.29
C HIS A 41 -9.00 -10.72 -12.76
N GLY A 42 -7.79 -11.27 -12.60
CA GLY A 42 -7.43 -12.64 -12.95
C GLY A 42 -5.92 -12.86 -12.85
N PHE A 43 -5.47 -14.06 -13.22
CA PHE A 43 -4.04 -14.43 -13.22
C PHE A 43 -3.57 -14.86 -14.62
N PRO A 44 -3.56 -13.92 -15.59
CA PRO A 44 -3.13 -14.22 -16.96
C PRO A 44 -1.60 -14.36 -17.02
N VAL A 45 -1.14 -15.58 -17.28
CA VAL A 45 0.28 -15.85 -17.45
C VAL A 45 0.69 -15.49 -18.88
N SER A 46 1.73 -14.66 -19.01
CA SER A 46 2.33 -14.31 -20.30
C SER A 46 2.99 -15.53 -20.95
N LEU A 47 2.83 -15.71 -22.26
CA LEU A 47 3.66 -16.65 -23.03
C LEU A 47 5.06 -16.11 -23.31
N LEU A 48 5.23 -14.79 -23.20
CA LEU A 48 6.53 -14.13 -23.31
C LEU A 48 7.16 -14.03 -21.92
N GLN A 49 8.32 -14.66 -21.75
CA GLN A 49 9.13 -14.52 -20.56
C GLN A 49 9.78 -13.12 -20.57
N CYS A 50 9.51 -12.31 -19.55
CA CYS A 50 10.19 -11.05 -19.32
C CYS A 50 10.50 -10.88 -17.84
N GLU A 51 11.66 -10.32 -17.54
CA GLU A 51 12.04 -9.92 -16.19
C GLU A 51 12.22 -8.41 -16.15
N ASN A 52 11.93 -7.82 -15.00
CA ASN A 52 12.06 -6.39 -14.81
C ASN A 52 13.46 -6.01 -14.35
N ALA A 53 13.84 -4.76 -14.59
CA ALA A 53 15.04 -4.21 -13.98
C ALA A 53 14.80 -4.08 -12.47
N LEU A 54 15.49 -4.88 -11.66
CA LEU A 54 15.30 -4.96 -10.21
C LEU A 54 15.29 -3.58 -9.54
N LEU A 55 16.32 -2.76 -9.81
CA LEU A 55 16.41 -1.40 -9.25
C LEU A 55 15.57 -0.36 -10.03
N GLY A 56 15.09 -0.72 -11.22
CA GLY A 56 14.45 0.17 -12.18
C GLY A 56 15.44 1.08 -12.92
N ILE A 57 15.00 1.70 -14.02
CA ILE A 57 15.76 2.68 -14.79
C ILE A 57 15.14 4.06 -14.54
N PRO A 58 15.92 5.14 -14.29
CA PRO A 58 15.35 6.46 -14.04
C PRO A 58 14.43 6.90 -15.18
N GLN A 59 13.22 7.35 -14.85
CA GLN A 59 12.20 7.85 -15.79
C GLN A 59 11.72 6.82 -16.83
N VAL A 60 12.04 5.53 -16.69
CA VAL A 60 11.72 4.48 -17.67
C VAL A 60 11.02 3.30 -17.00
N GLY A 61 9.97 2.82 -17.65
CA GLY A 61 9.26 1.60 -17.26
C GLY A 61 8.40 1.75 -16.02
N SER A 62 8.16 0.62 -15.35
CA SER A 62 7.41 0.51 -14.09
C SER A 62 7.90 -0.70 -13.31
N GLY A 63 7.63 -0.75 -12.00
CA GLY A 63 7.85 -1.98 -11.21
C GLY A 63 9.27 -2.27 -10.75
N GLY A 64 10.24 -1.40 -11.04
CA GLY A 64 11.55 -1.43 -10.37
C GLY A 64 11.45 -0.94 -8.93
N PHE A 65 12.32 -1.43 -8.04
CA PHE A 65 12.36 -1.13 -6.60
C PHE A 65 12.26 0.38 -6.28
N ARG A 66 12.93 1.24 -7.05
CA ARG A 66 12.86 2.70 -6.88
C ARG A 66 11.43 3.26 -6.93
N HIS A 67 10.58 2.72 -7.79
CA HIS A 67 9.19 3.19 -7.95
C HIS A 67 8.38 2.91 -6.69
N PHE A 68 8.69 1.81 -5.97
CA PHE A 68 8.01 1.44 -4.75
C PHE A 68 8.49 2.22 -3.54
N VAL A 69 9.78 2.56 -3.48
CA VAL A 69 10.30 3.52 -2.49
C VAL A 69 9.62 4.88 -2.68
N GLU A 70 9.56 5.40 -3.91
CA GLU A 70 8.86 6.67 -4.20
C GLU A 70 7.36 6.60 -3.90
N LYS A 71 6.70 5.47 -4.21
CA LYS A 71 5.29 5.25 -3.89
C LYS A 71 5.08 5.26 -2.37
N TYR A 72 5.94 4.57 -1.62
CA TYR A 72 5.89 4.54 -0.16
C TYR A 72 6.09 5.93 0.44
N ASP A 73 7.10 6.67 -0.03
CA ASP A 73 7.39 8.04 0.41
C ASP A 73 6.17 8.96 0.20
N ARG A 74 5.57 8.95 -1.00
CA ARG A 74 4.33 9.71 -1.28
C ARG A 74 3.16 9.28 -0.40
N ALA A 75 3.06 7.99 -0.06
CA ALA A 75 2.03 7.49 0.84
C ALA A 75 2.25 7.96 2.28
N LYS A 76 3.51 8.00 2.76
CA LYS A 76 3.86 8.55 4.07
C LYS A 76 3.64 10.06 4.14
N GLU A 77 4.00 10.80 3.09
CA GLU A 77 3.67 12.23 2.98
C GLU A 77 2.15 12.45 3.08
N TYR A 78 1.35 11.61 2.42
CA TYR A 78 -0.10 11.67 2.53
C TYR A 78 -0.60 11.38 3.95
N CYS A 79 0.02 10.43 4.65
CA CYS A 79 -0.32 10.16 6.05
C CYS A 79 -0.03 11.36 6.96
N GLU A 80 1.08 12.05 6.74
CA GLU A 80 1.47 13.22 7.54
C GLU A 80 0.66 14.47 7.20
N ARG A 81 0.29 14.63 5.93
CA ARG A 81 -0.42 15.80 5.41
C ARG A 81 -1.50 15.38 4.42
N PRO A 82 -2.61 14.82 4.90
CA PRO A 82 -3.69 14.34 4.05
C PRO A 82 -4.31 15.48 3.24
N PHE A 83 -4.76 15.14 2.04
CA PHE A 83 -5.42 16.08 1.14
C PHE A 83 -6.58 15.45 0.39
N GLU A 84 -7.50 16.30 -0.04
CA GLU A 84 -8.56 15.97 -0.97
C GLU A 84 -8.31 16.65 -2.33
N ILE A 85 -8.96 16.14 -3.37
CA ILE A 85 -8.93 16.76 -4.69
C ILE A 85 -10.22 17.57 -4.87
N GLY A 86 -10.09 18.89 -4.97
CA GLY A 86 -11.24 19.77 -5.19
C GLY A 86 -11.96 19.47 -6.51
N LEU A 87 -13.29 19.51 -6.49
CA LEU A 87 -14.20 19.18 -7.60
C LEU A 87 -14.30 20.27 -8.69
N GLY A 88 -13.40 21.25 -8.70
CA GLY A 88 -13.40 22.35 -9.69
C GLY A 88 -12.79 21.98 -11.04
N SER A 89 -12.84 22.91 -12.00
CA SER A 89 -12.25 22.75 -13.35
C SER A 89 -10.75 22.45 -13.34
N ARG A 90 -10.05 22.80 -12.26
CA ARG A 90 -8.64 22.48 -12.02
C ARG A 90 -8.51 21.60 -10.78
N ARG A 91 -7.90 20.42 -10.95
CA ARG A 91 -7.53 19.54 -9.83
C ARG A 91 -6.57 20.28 -8.91
N LYS A 92 -7.07 20.73 -7.76
CA LYS A 92 -6.29 21.39 -6.71
C LYS A 92 -6.31 20.49 -5.47
N LYS A 93 -5.14 20.28 -4.87
CA LYS A 93 -5.03 19.63 -3.56
C LYS A 93 -5.53 20.58 -2.47
N ILE A 94 -6.48 20.14 -1.67
CA ILE A 94 -6.99 20.83 -0.49
C ILE A 94 -6.48 20.04 0.72
N TYR A 95 -5.52 20.59 1.45
CA TYR A 95 -4.95 19.93 2.61
C TYR A 95 -5.87 20.04 3.82
N LEU A 96 -6.03 18.96 4.57
CA LEU A 96 -6.85 18.90 5.77
C LEU A 96 -5.99 19.32 6.96
N ALA A 97 -6.22 20.54 7.46
CA ALA A 97 -5.43 21.08 8.56
C ALA A 97 -5.65 20.27 9.85
N GLN A 98 -4.56 20.02 10.60
CA GLN A 98 -4.55 19.28 11.88
C GLN A 98 -4.88 17.78 11.80
N GLU A 99 -5.15 17.25 10.61
CA GLU A 99 -5.38 15.83 10.40
C GLU A 99 -4.08 15.09 10.06
N SER A 100 -3.98 13.85 10.55
CA SER A 100 -2.91 12.92 10.19
C SER A 100 -3.42 11.49 10.27
N ILE A 101 -2.98 10.66 9.33
CA ILE A 101 -3.33 9.24 9.24
C ILE A 101 -2.26 8.44 9.96
N GLY A 102 -2.64 7.83 11.07
CA GLY A 102 -1.80 6.97 11.87
C GLY A 102 -2.55 6.45 13.07
N GLY A 103 -2.11 5.31 13.59
CA GLY A 103 -2.64 4.71 14.80
C GLY A 103 -1.55 4.11 15.66
N CYS A 104 -1.83 3.98 16.95
CA CYS A 104 -0.97 3.29 17.90
C CYS A 104 -1.32 1.80 17.86
N LEU A 105 -0.37 0.97 17.42
CA LEU A 105 -0.58 -0.48 17.42
C LEU A 105 -0.73 -0.96 18.87
N VAL A 106 -1.83 -1.64 19.16
CA VAL A 106 -2.12 -2.24 20.46
C VAL A 106 -2.15 -3.76 20.34
N SER A 107 -1.70 -4.46 21.37
CA SER A 107 -1.68 -5.93 21.42
C SER A 107 -3.02 -6.54 21.87
N GLN A 108 -3.91 -5.72 22.42
CA GLN A 108 -5.20 -6.12 22.96
C GLN A 108 -6.31 -5.30 22.32
N PHE A 109 -7.53 -5.84 22.32
CA PHE A 109 -8.70 -5.13 21.82
C PHE A 109 -8.87 -3.79 22.58
N PRO A 110 -8.92 -2.65 21.87
CA PRO A 110 -8.85 -1.34 22.50
C PRO A 110 -10.15 -0.98 23.22
N ASP A 111 -10.02 -0.21 24.31
CA ASP A 111 -11.15 0.49 24.90
C ASP A 111 -11.66 1.57 23.93
N VAL A 112 -12.97 1.81 23.93
CA VAL A 112 -13.66 2.86 23.15
C VAL A 112 -13.04 4.25 23.42
N HIS A 113 -12.46 4.45 24.60
CA HIS A 113 -11.84 5.71 24.98
C HIS A 113 -10.37 5.87 24.56
N ALA A 114 -9.74 4.84 24.00
CA ALA A 114 -8.33 4.88 23.62
C ALA A 114 -8.15 5.52 22.22
N PRO A 115 -7.73 6.80 22.13
CA PRO A 115 -7.71 7.51 20.86
C PRO A 115 -6.70 6.89 19.88
N LYS A 116 -7.11 6.74 18.61
CA LYS A 116 -6.27 6.27 17.50
C LYS A 116 -5.63 4.89 17.74
N SER A 117 -6.28 3.99 18.47
CA SER A 117 -5.77 2.62 18.65
C SER A 117 -5.97 1.78 17.38
N ALA A 118 -4.93 1.06 16.96
CA ALA A 118 -4.99 0.11 15.86
C ALA A 118 -4.76 -1.30 16.40
N TYR A 119 -5.74 -2.19 16.25
CA TYR A 119 -5.66 -3.58 16.68
C TYR A 119 -5.62 -4.48 15.44
N LEU A 120 -4.50 -5.16 15.24
CA LEU A 120 -4.26 -6.04 14.09
C LEU A 120 -4.01 -7.47 14.58
N GLN A 121 -4.77 -8.42 14.01
CA GLN A 121 -4.65 -9.85 14.31
C GLN A 121 -4.51 -10.65 13.02
N ALA A 122 -3.47 -11.46 12.93
CA ALA A 122 -3.27 -12.40 11.82
C ALA A 122 -3.89 -13.76 12.19
N ILE A 123 -5.22 -13.81 12.27
CA ILE A 123 -6.00 -15.01 12.63
C ILE A 123 -7.19 -15.19 11.70
N SER A 124 -7.85 -16.36 11.75
CA SER A 124 -9.10 -16.57 11.01
C SER A 124 -10.21 -15.66 11.56
N ALA A 125 -10.93 -15.00 10.67
CA ALA A 125 -12.10 -14.19 11.01
C ALA A 125 -13.18 -15.03 11.71
N GLU A 126 -13.26 -16.33 11.44
CA GLU A 126 -14.22 -17.25 12.08
C GLU A 126 -13.95 -17.44 13.58
N THR A 127 -12.71 -17.23 14.01
CA THR A 127 -12.26 -17.42 15.40
C THR A 127 -12.07 -16.12 16.16
N LEU A 128 -12.18 -14.98 15.47
CA LEU A 128 -12.02 -13.66 16.08
C LEU A 128 -13.29 -13.31 16.85
N HIS A 129 -13.18 -13.25 18.17
CA HIS A 129 -14.24 -12.78 19.05
C HIS A 129 -14.09 -11.27 19.28
N LEU A 130 -15.10 -10.51 18.87
CA LEU A 130 -15.24 -9.09 19.20
C LEU A 130 -16.34 -8.95 20.26
N PRO A 131 -16.21 -8.01 21.22
CA PRO A 131 -17.29 -7.76 22.17
C PRO A 131 -18.56 -7.26 21.47
N ASP A 132 -19.71 -7.52 22.08
CA ASP A 132 -20.98 -7.07 21.54
C ASP A 132 -21.04 -5.54 21.48
N HIS A 133 -21.68 -5.01 20.43
CA HIS A 133 -21.93 -3.58 20.24
C HIS A 133 -20.68 -2.69 20.15
N THR A 134 -19.52 -3.23 19.75
CA THR A 134 -18.27 -2.46 19.58
C THR A 134 -17.89 -2.15 18.12
N LEU A 135 -18.79 -2.42 17.16
CA LEU A 135 -18.50 -2.28 15.73
C LEU A 135 -19.46 -1.30 15.06
N ASP A 136 -18.92 -0.25 14.46
CA ASP A 136 -19.70 0.75 13.73
C ASP A 136 -19.80 0.43 12.23
N ALA A 137 -18.76 -0.16 11.64
CA ALA A 137 -18.69 -0.44 10.20
C ALA A 137 -17.78 -1.63 9.87
N VAL A 138 -18.07 -2.31 8.76
CA VAL A 138 -17.23 -3.36 8.16
C VAL A 138 -16.80 -2.92 6.77
N LEU A 139 -15.49 -2.97 6.51
CA LEU A 139 -14.88 -2.68 5.21
C LEU A 139 -14.04 -3.91 4.83
N THR A 140 -14.37 -4.56 3.71
CA THR A 140 -13.69 -5.76 3.19
C THR A 140 -13.45 -5.69 1.70
#